data_AF-A0A3N5DMX1-F1
#
_entry.id   AF-A0A3N5DMX1-F1
#
_cell.length_a   1.000
_cell.length_b   1.000
_cell.length_c   1.000
_cell.angle_alpha   90.00
_cell.angle_beta   90.00
_cell.angle_gamma   90.00
#
_symmetry.space_group_name_H-M   'P 1'
#
loop_
_entity.id
_entity.type
_entity.pdbx_description
1 polymer ?
#
loop_
_entity_poly.entity_id
_entity_poly.type
_entity_poly.pdbx_seq_one_letter_code
_entity_poly.pdbx_strand_id
1 'polypeptide(L)'
;MSQRGLTEFIVSYISGRRQTKLEAFDKEAAKRLHGTDAALESQISQERRELELRYETRAWLTDAAYRAGQISLVTHAAKYTHGDAKNSSIFSATNSAEGYLATASLAKPAVDAVGNAAALDVAKLLQTEIDGDSLLACLQRKDDSALAELAENEQQLAGWIEGFSRALTTKDPASHKLAKQVYFPVAGGYHLLNPLFSSSLAQALHQRMVALRFSEESKENWKAHKEKRWHPQPLVMFPKTAVMNFGGTKPQNISALNSSRGGRVWLLACAPPQWEQQSHPPYGSKTLFGQGPFERSTREIRRRLIGLLINTGDTNNYLIRRARDRYIDEIIDVLFSLAADIQCEEWSAWTQNEKCQLKPHQQLWLDPWRAETDEAFRLEREKDDWQDAVADDFALWLNSHLRRAELNVGKTERREWQGKPLFRRRLHEMEQAIRSSPHA
;
A
#
# COMPACT_ATOMS: atom_id res chain seq x y z
N MET A 1 -39.61 -1.48 28.99
CA MET A 1 -38.31 -2.10 28.62
C MET A 1 -37.24 -1.34 29.38
N SER A 2 -36.32 -2.05 30.02
CA SER A 2 -35.84 -1.66 31.35
C SER A 2 -34.97 -0.41 31.35
N GLN A 3 -35.57 0.77 31.52
CA GLN A 3 -34.88 2.03 31.84
C GLN A 3 -33.89 1.84 33.01
N ARG A 4 -34.23 0.95 33.95
CA ARG A 4 -33.36 0.47 35.03
C ARG A 4 -32.01 -0.08 34.54
N GLY A 5 -31.98 -0.80 33.41
CA GLY A 5 -30.75 -1.40 32.88
C GLY A 5 -29.71 -0.36 32.45
N LEU A 6 -30.16 0.76 31.87
CA LEU A 6 -29.27 1.85 31.46
C LEU A 6 -28.77 2.65 32.68
N THR A 7 -29.65 2.93 33.64
CA THR A 7 -29.27 3.59 34.91
C THR A 7 -28.25 2.74 35.69
N GLU A 8 -28.51 1.44 35.84
CA GLU A 8 -27.60 0.47 36.48
C GLU A 8 -26.26 0.37 35.76
N PHE A 9 -26.27 0.40 34.43
CA PHE A 9 -25.04 0.47 33.64
C PHE A 9 -24.24 1.74 33.93
N ILE A 10 -24.88 2.92 33.96
CA ILE A 10 -24.16 4.18 34.20
C ILE A 10 -23.47 4.13 35.56
N VAL A 11 -24.17 3.65 36.59
CA VAL A 11 -23.62 3.49 37.95
C VAL A 11 -22.47 2.48 37.97
N SER A 12 -22.65 1.30 37.36
CA SER A 12 -21.61 0.26 37.33
C SER A 12 -20.39 0.64 36.49
N TYR A 13 -20.60 1.37 35.39
CA TYR A 13 -19.51 1.89 34.56
C TYR A 13 -18.64 2.87 35.35
N ILE A 14 -19.27 3.81 36.08
CA ILE A 14 -18.55 4.79 36.88
C ILE A 14 -17.87 4.12 38.09
N SER A 15 -18.53 3.17 38.75
CA SER A 15 -17.94 2.45 39.88
C SER A 15 -16.76 1.57 39.46
N GLY A 16 -16.83 0.90 38.31
CA GLY A 16 -15.70 0.15 37.76
C GLY A 16 -14.50 1.05 37.48
N ARG A 17 -14.74 2.26 36.93
CA ARG A 17 -13.68 3.26 36.72
C ARG A 17 -13.11 3.79 38.02
N ARG A 18 -13.96 4.04 39.02
CA ARG A 18 -13.56 4.43 40.38
C ARG A 18 -12.59 3.40 40.94
N GLN A 19 -12.94 2.12 40.85
CA GLN A 19 -12.10 1.02 41.35
C GLN A 19 -10.75 0.98 40.64
N THR A 20 -10.71 0.99 39.30
CA THR A 20 -9.43 0.96 38.55
C THR A 20 -8.53 2.15 38.89
N LYS A 21 -9.12 3.33 39.12
CA LYS A 21 -8.37 4.54 39.46
C LYS A 21 -7.88 4.55 40.91
N LEU A 22 -8.68 4.04 41.83
CA LEU A 22 -8.26 3.84 43.22
C LEU A 22 -7.15 2.80 43.32
N GLU A 23 -7.27 1.65 42.66
CA GLU A 23 -6.22 0.62 42.65
C GLU A 23 -4.89 1.16 42.09
N ALA A 24 -4.94 1.94 41.02
CA ALA A 24 -3.75 2.58 40.46
C ALA A 24 -3.16 3.63 41.42
N PHE A 25 -4.02 4.42 42.07
CA PHE A 25 -3.62 5.40 43.07
C PHE A 25 -2.99 4.72 44.29
N ASP A 26 -3.64 3.71 44.86
CA ASP A 26 -3.20 2.96 46.04
C ASP A 26 -1.85 2.27 45.76
N LYS A 27 -1.65 1.71 44.55
CA LYS A 27 -0.36 1.14 44.13
C LYS A 27 0.76 2.18 44.05
N GLU A 28 0.45 3.40 43.61
CA GLU A 28 1.43 4.48 43.52
C GLU A 28 1.69 5.11 44.89
N ALA A 29 0.65 5.25 45.72
CA ALA A 29 0.73 5.68 47.11
C ALA A 29 1.60 4.72 47.93
N ALA A 30 1.45 3.40 47.74
CA ALA A 30 2.29 2.39 48.38
C ALA A 30 3.78 2.53 48.04
N LYS A 31 4.13 3.00 46.84
CA LYS A 31 5.53 3.30 46.47
C LYS A 31 6.04 4.60 47.10
N ARG A 32 5.15 5.60 47.28
CA ARG A 32 5.50 6.88 47.89
C ARG A 32 5.74 6.75 49.39
N LEU A 33 5.08 5.81 50.06
CA LEU A 33 5.19 5.51 51.48
C LEU A 33 6.49 4.76 51.88
N HIS A 34 7.62 5.06 51.24
CA HIS A 34 8.93 4.57 51.68
C HIS A 34 9.45 5.39 52.87
N GLY A 35 8.82 5.20 54.03
CA GLY A 35 9.16 5.84 55.30
C GLY A 35 7.92 6.30 56.07
N THR A 36 8.01 6.30 57.40
CA THR A 36 6.99 6.81 58.33
C THR A 36 7.02 8.33 58.37
N ASP A 37 6.33 8.99 57.44
CA ASP A 37 6.05 10.41 57.49
C ASP A 37 4.52 10.62 57.59
N ALA A 38 4.05 10.92 58.79
CA ALA A 38 2.62 11.06 59.10
C ALA A 38 1.95 12.21 58.30
N ALA A 39 2.73 13.21 57.87
CA ALA A 39 2.24 14.27 57.00
C ALA A 39 1.90 13.74 55.60
N LEU A 40 2.73 12.83 55.07
CA LEU A 40 2.54 12.19 53.77
C LEU A 40 1.32 11.26 53.78
N GLU A 41 1.10 10.51 54.85
CA GLU A 41 -0.07 9.63 55.02
C GLU A 41 -1.39 10.41 55.04
N SER A 42 -1.42 11.54 55.76
CA SER A 42 -2.59 12.43 55.80
C SER A 42 -2.88 13.03 54.41
N GLN A 43 -1.83 13.44 53.69
CA GLN A 43 -1.96 14.00 52.35
C GLN A 43 -2.46 12.96 51.32
N ILE A 44 -1.92 11.75 51.35
CA ILE A 44 -2.39 10.62 50.51
C ILE A 44 -3.85 10.28 50.82
N SER A 45 -4.24 10.29 52.09
CA SER A 45 -5.62 10.01 52.51
C SER A 45 -6.60 11.08 52.02
N GLN A 46 -6.18 12.36 52.04
CA GLN A 46 -6.96 13.46 51.47
C GLN A 46 -7.09 13.34 49.95
N GLU A 47 -5.99 13.10 49.24
CA GLU A 47 -5.97 12.88 47.78
C GLU A 47 -6.88 11.71 47.38
N ARG A 48 -6.85 10.61 48.15
CA ARG A 48 -7.73 9.45 47.94
C ARG A 48 -9.20 9.82 48.11
N ARG A 49 -9.53 10.57 49.16
CA ARG A 49 -10.91 11.02 49.42
C ARG A 49 -11.42 11.97 48.35
N GLU A 50 -10.58 12.89 47.88
CA GLU A 50 -10.90 13.76 46.74
C GLU A 50 -11.13 12.96 45.46
N LEU A 51 -10.31 11.92 45.22
CA LEU A 51 -10.49 11.02 44.09
C LEU A 51 -11.82 10.27 44.18
N GLU A 52 -12.19 9.77 45.36
CA GLU A 52 -13.48 9.11 45.57
C GLU A 52 -14.67 10.04 45.29
N LEU A 53 -14.61 11.29 45.75
CA LEU A 53 -15.64 12.29 45.51
C LEU A 53 -15.76 12.64 44.01
N ARG A 54 -14.63 12.73 43.28
CA ARG A 54 -14.63 12.97 41.83
C ARG A 54 -15.28 11.84 41.03
N TYR A 55 -15.21 10.60 41.53
CA TYR A 55 -15.82 9.43 40.90
C TYR A 55 -17.16 9.03 41.53
N GLU A 56 -17.76 9.90 42.33
CA GLU A 56 -19.17 9.79 42.67
C GLU A 56 -20.02 9.97 41.40
N THR A 57 -21.05 9.16 41.22
CA THR A 57 -21.86 9.09 39.99
C THR A 57 -22.31 10.47 39.49
N ARG A 58 -22.89 11.31 40.37
CA ARG A 58 -23.40 12.64 40.00
C ARG A 58 -22.29 13.64 39.68
N ALA A 59 -21.24 13.66 40.51
CA ALA A 59 -20.09 14.54 40.30
C ALA A 59 -19.38 14.19 38.99
N TRP A 60 -19.19 12.91 38.73
CA TRP A 60 -18.56 12.42 37.51
C TRP A 60 -19.42 12.72 36.27
N LEU A 61 -20.74 12.53 36.31
CA LEU A 61 -21.63 12.86 35.20
C LEU A 61 -21.61 14.37 34.88
N THR A 62 -21.55 15.21 35.90
CA THR A 62 -21.46 16.67 35.74
C THR A 62 -20.15 17.08 35.06
N ASP A 63 -19.02 16.51 35.51
CA ASP A 63 -17.71 16.71 34.87
C ASP A 63 -17.68 16.12 33.43
N ALA A 64 -18.27 14.95 33.22
CA ALA A 64 -18.35 14.30 31.93
C ALA A 64 -19.17 15.12 30.91
N ALA A 65 -20.28 15.71 31.34
CA ALA A 65 -21.09 16.61 30.51
C ALA A 65 -20.29 17.86 30.08
N TYR A 66 -19.46 18.42 30.97
CA TYR A 66 -18.56 19.52 30.61
C TYR A 66 -17.47 19.08 29.62
N ARG A 67 -16.88 17.90 29.84
CA ARG A 67 -15.85 17.33 28.94
C ARG A 67 -16.41 16.84 27.61
N ALA A 68 -17.70 16.55 27.49
CA ALA A 68 -18.33 16.08 26.27
C ALA A 68 -18.14 17.05 25.08
N GLY A 69 -18.06 18.36 25.34
CA GLY A 69 -17.75 19.35 24.29
C GLY A 69 -16.33 19.27 23.71
N GLN A 70 -15.43 18.51 24.33
CA GLN A 70 -14.05 18.25 23.85
C GLN A 70 -13.96 17.05 22.91
N ILE A 71 -15.06 16.32 22.71
CA ILE A 71 -15.18 15.20 21.79
C ILE A 71 -16.25 15.48 20.75
N SER A 72 -16.15 14.78 19.64
CA SER A 72 -17.17 14.76 18.60
C SER A 72 -17.39 13.32 18.17
N LEU A 73 -18.65 12.90 18.15
CA LEU A 73 -19.07 11.61 17.67
C LEU A 73 -19.26 11.69 16.16
N VAL A 74 -18.57 10.83 15.42
CA VAL A 74 -18.39 10.99 13.97
C VAL A 74 -18.45 9.65 13.26
N THR A 75 -18.80 9.67 11.99
CA THR A 75 -18.65 8.51 11.09
C THR A 75 -17.48 8.70 10.14
N HIS A 76 -17.25 9.96 9.76
CA HIS A 76 -16.17 10.39 8.90
C HIS A 76 -15.25 11.34 9.68
N ALA A 77 -13.98 10.94 9.83
CA ALA A 77 -13.03 11.59 10.72
C ALA A 77 -11.93 12.30 9.91
N ALA A 78 -11.68 13.56 10.26
CA ALA A 78 -10.72 14.44 9.60
C ALA A 78 -9.25 14.02 9.76
N LYS A 79 -8.88 13.57 10.98
CA LYS A 79 -7.49 13.31 11.37
C LYS A 79 -6.80 12.16 10.63
N TYR A 80 -7.57 11.36 9.89
CA TYR A 80 -7.02 10.29 9.05
C TYR A 80 -6.24 10.82 7.84
N THR A 81 -6.53 12.05 7.40
CA THR A 81 -5.73 12.68 6.34
C THR A 81 -4.35 13.10 6.87
N HIS A 82 -4.36 13.74 8.03
CA HIS A 82 -3.16 14.14 8.76
C HIS A 82 -3.52 14.29 10.25
N GLY A 83 -2.70 13.77 11.16
CA GLY A 83 -3.01 13.74 12.60
C GLY A 83 -3.27 15.12 13.23
N ASP A 84 -2.56 16.14 12.73
CA ASP A 84 -2.72 17.54 13.17
C ASP A 84 -3.78 18.35 12.40
N ALA A 85 -4.55 17.71 11.51
CA ALA A 85 -5.59 18.41 10.78
C ALA A 85 -6.75 18.78 11.72
N LYS A 86 -7.11 20.08 11.73
CA LYS A 86 -8.18 20.65 12.58
C LYS A 86 -9.47 20.94 11.81
N ASN A 87 -9.69 20.27 10.68
CA ASN A 87 -10.93 20.39 9.92
C ASN A 87 -12.09 19.65 10.60
N SER A 88 -13.31 20.04 10.22
CA SER A 88 -14.53 19.46 10.76
C SER A 88 -14.63 17.98 10.39
N SER A 89 -15.01 17.17 11.37
CA SER A 89 -15.40 15.77 11.19
C SER A 89 -16.92 15.70 11.18
N ILE A 90 -17.48 14.68 10.53
CA ILE A 90 -18.92 14.62 10.23
C ILE A 90 -19.53 13.34 10.77
N PHE A 91 -20.69 13.49 11.40
CA PHE A 91 -21.62 12.41 11.67
C PHE A 91 -22.65 12.33 10.54
N SER A 92 -22.84 11.14 9.97
CA SER A 92 -23.83 10.91 8.92
C SER A 92 -24.48 9.56 9.18
N ALA A 93 -25.81 9.56 9.24
CA ALA A 93 -26.65 8.37 9.37
C ALA A 93 -27.43 8.09 8.07
N THR A 94 -26.95 8.64 6.94
CA THR A 94 -27.61 8.46 5.65
C THR A 94 -27.47 7.02 5.20
N ASN A 95 -28.59 6.38 4.87
CA ASN A 95 -28.61 5.05 4.27
C ASN A 95 -29.05 5.17 2.80
N SER A 96 -28.27 4.60 1.89
CA SER A 96 -28.55 4.60 0.45
C SER A 96 -28.03 3.32 -0.20
N ALA A 97 -28.78 2.83 -1.19
CA ALA A 97 -28.50 1.61 -1.94
C ALA A 97 -28.37 1.92 -3.44
N GLU A 98 -27.32 2.66 -3.80
CA GLU A 98 -27.05 3.11 -5.17
C GLU A 98 -26.15 2.15 -5.96
N GLY A 99 -26.02 0.89 -5.54
CA GLY A 99 -25.18 -0.11 -6.21
C GLY A 99 -23.67 0.01 -5.95
N TYR A 100 -23.23 1.05 -5.23
CA TYR A 100 -21.86 1.20 -4.74
C TYR A 100 -21.76 0.85 -3.25
N LEU A 101 -20.60 0.30 -2.85
CA LEU A 101 -20.30 0.08 -1.43
C LEU A 101 -19.79 1.39 -0.80
N ALA A 102 -20.59 1.97 0.08
CA ALA A 102 -20.27 3.18 0.83
C ALA A 102 -20.63 3.04 2.31
N THR A 103 -20.30 4.05 3.13
CA THR A 103 -20.75 4.11 4.53
C THR A 103 -22.27 4.01 4.63
N ALA A 104 -22.99 4.57 3.65
CA ALA A 104 -24.44 4.54 3.55
C ALA A 104 -25.05 3.16 3.23
N SER A 105 -24.22 2.19 2.84
CA SER A 105 -24.64 0.80 2.63
C SER A 105 -24.72 0.01 3.95
N LEU A 106 -24.24 0.57 5.06
CA LEU A 106 -24.25 -0.08 6.36
C LEU A 106 -25.59 0.18 7.07
N ALA A 107 -26.28 -0.88 7.50
CA ALA A 107 -27.53 -0.74 8.25
C ALA A 107 -27.36 0.05 9.56
N LYS A 108 -26.22 -0.14 10.24
CA LYS A 108 -25.86 0.54 11.49
C LYS A 108 -24.37 0.89 11.47
N PRO A 109 -23.97 2.06 10.94
CA PRO A 109 -22.56 2.46 10.90
C PRO A 109 -22.04 2.67 12.33
N ALA A 110 -20.90 2.06 12.66
CA ALA A 110 -20.27 2.23 13.96
C ALA A 110 -19.88 3.69 14.20
N VAL A 111 -20.27 4.25 15.35
CA VAL A 111 -19.94 5.64 15.70
C VAL A 111 -18.51 5.71 16.23
N ASP A 112 -17.67 6.54 15.63
CA ASP A 112 -16.33 6.82 16.12
C ASP A 112 -16.33 8.06 17.03
N ALA A 113 -15.30 8.22 17.83
CA ALA A 113 -15.10 9.38 18.68
C ALA A 113 -13.73 10.03 18.39
N VAL A 114 -13.75 11.31 18.06
CA VAL A 114 -12.56 12.12 17.80
C VAL A 114 -12.53 13.27 18.81
N GLY A 115 -11.38 13.55 19.38
CA GLY A 115 -11.24 14.65 20.33
C GLY A 115 -10.02 14.49 21.24
N ASN A 116 -10.10 15.11 22.41
CA ASN A 116 -9.11 14.93 23.45
C ASN A 116 -9.15 13.49 24.00
N ALA A 117 -8.00 12.81 24.02
CA ALA A 117 -7.89 11.43 24.51
C ALA A 117 -8.40 11.27 25.95
N ALA A 118 -8.26 12.30 26.77
CA ALA A 118 -8.73 12.32 28.16
C ALA A 118 -10.27 12.35 28.32
N ALA A 119 -11.00 12.60 27.24
CA ALA A 119 -12.48 12.64 27.21
C ALA A 119 -13.09 11.46 26.42
N LEU A 120 -12.27 10.52 25.93
CA LEU A 120 -12.75 9.33 25.22
C LEU A 120 -13.52 8.36 26.14
N ASP A 121 -13.35 8.47 27.45
CA ASP A 121 -14.18 7.76 28.43
C ASP A 121 -15.64 8.19 28.38
N VAL A 122 -15.89 9.48 28.17
CA VAL A 122 -17.25 10.01 27.95
C VAL A 122 -17.85 9.41 26.67
N ALA A 123 -17.07 9.32 25.59
CA ALA A 123 -17.53 8.67 24.37
C ALA A 123 -17.89 7.20 24.58
N LYS A 124 -17.09 6.46 25.36
CA LYS A 124 -17.39 5.07 25.71
C LYS A 124 -18.70 4.96 26.48
N LEU A 125 -18.93 5.80 27.48
CA LEU A 125 -20.21 5.83 28.21
C LEU A 125 -21.39 6.04 27.26
N LEU A 126 -21.28 7.01 26.36
CA LEU A 126 -22.36 7.34 25.42
C LEU A 126 -22.65 6.18 24.44
N GLN A 127 -21.60 5.49 23.96
CA GLN A 127 -21.71 4.50 22.89
C GLN A 127 -21.99 3.07 23.35
N THR A 128 -21.73 2.71 24.61
CA THR A 128 -21.93 1.32 25.06
C THR A 128 -23.40 0.93 24.95
N GLU A 129 -23.65 -0.21 24.30
CA GLU A 129 -24.98 -0.76 24.12
C GLU A 129 -25.32 -1.72 25.26
N ILE A 130 -26.51 -1.54 25.85
CA ILE A 130 -27.12 -2.44 26.85
C ILE A 130 -28.49 -2.81 26.32
N ASP A 131 -28.76 -4.11 26.20
CA ASP A 131 -30.02 -4.64 25.66
C ASP A 131 -30.42 -4.05 24.28
N GLY A 132 -29.42 -3.66 23.48
CA GLY A 132 -29.60 -3.12 22.13
C GLY A 132 -29.80 -1.60 22.06
N ASP A 133 -29.76 -0.89 23.19
CA ASP A 133 -29.90 0.57 23.27
C ASP A 133 -28.67 1.22 23.92
N SER A 134 -28.43 2.50 23.65
CA SER A 134 -27.29 3.23 24.23
C SER A 134 -27.71 4.60 24.70
N LEU A 135 -26.94 5.18 25.64
CA LEU A 135 -27.21 6.54 26.12
C LEU A 135 -27.19 7.56 24.97
N LEU A 136 -26.34 7.34 23.96
CA LEU A 136 -26.33 8.11 22.72
C LEU A 136 -27.66 8.04 21.96
N ALA A 137 -28.21 6.84 21.80
CA ALA A 137 -29.45 6.62 21.07
C ALA A 137 -30.65 7.20 21.85
N CYS A 138 -30.66 7.10 23.18
CA CYS A 138 -31.62 7.77 24.06
C CYS A 138 -31.59 9.29 23.86
N LEU A 139 -30.40 9.91 23.91
CA LEU A 139 -30.23 11.35 23.70
C LEU A 139 -30.69 11.79 22.29
N GLN A 140 -30.44 11.00 21.26
CA GLN A 140 -30.92 11.27 19.89
C GLN A 140 -32.45 11.23 19.79
N ARG A 141 -33.12 10.38 20.58
CA ARG A 141 -34.58 10.30 20.68
C ARG A 141 -35.18 11.31 21.66
N LYS A 142 -34.34 12.15 22.30
CA LYS A 142 -34.73 13.06 23.39
C LYS A 142 -35.34 12.34 24.59
N ASP A 143 -34.89 11.11 24.84
CA ASP A 143 -35.22 10.33 26.03
C ASP A 143 -34.12 10.53 27.08
N ASP A 144 -34.44 11.25 28.14
CA ASP A 144 -33.55 11.60 29.25
C ASP A 144 -33.86 10.81 30.53
N SER A 145 -34.76 9.83 30.47
CA SER A 145 -35.27 9.09 31.63
C SER A 145 -34.16 8.49 32.51
N ALA A 146 -33.13 7.90 31.89
CA ALA A 146 -32.00 7.29 32.61
C ALA A 146 -31.09 8.31 33.31
N LEU A 147 -31.00 9.54 32.78
CA LEU A 147 -30.28 10.63 33.43
C LEU A 147 -31.14 11.30 34.50
N ALA A 148 -32.45 11.39 34.29
CA ALA A 148 -33.40 11.96 35.23
C ALA A 148 -33.47 11.19 36.55
N GLU A 149 -33.34 9.85 36.51
CA GLU A 149 -33.30 9.01 37.72
C GLU A 149 -32.04 9.27 38.58
N LEU A 150 -30.95 9.75 37.97
CA LEU A 150 -29.68 10.01 38.64
C LEU A 150 -29.50 11.47 39.09
N ALA A 151 -30.16 12.40 38.40
CA ALA A 151 -30.07 13.82 38.65
C ALA A 151 -30.69 14.20 39.99
N GLU A 152 -30.10 15.18 40.67
CA GLU A 152 -30.62 15.70 41.93
C GLU A 152 -31.75 16.73 41.70
N ASN A 153 -31.67 17.48 40.60
CA ASN A 153 -32.64 18.49 40.22
C ASN A 153 -32.73 18.66 38.69
N GLU A 154 -33.78 19.34 38.23
CA GLU A 154 -34.03 19.59 36.80
C GLU A 154 -32.93 20.43 36.14
N GLN A 155 -32.28 21.32 36.88
CA GLN A 155 -31.19 22.16 36.37
C GLN A 155 -29.94 21.33 36.03
N GLN A 156 -29.58 20.38 36.90
CA GLN A 156 -28.48 19.45 36.69
C GLN A 156 -28.76 18.54 35.50
N LEU A 157 -29.98 18.02 35.41
CA LEU A 157 -30.42 17.21 34.27
C LEU A 157 -30.30 17.99 32.95
N ALA A 158 -30.82 19.22 32.90
CA ALA A 158 -30.73 20.09 31.72
C ALA A 158 -29.25 20.35 31.32
N GLY A 159 -28.38 20.61 32.30
CA GLY A 159 -26.95 20.78 32.06
C GLY A 159 -26.27 19.52 31.51
N TRP A 160 -26.65 18.33 31.98
CA TRP A 160 -26.15 17.06 31.46
C TRP A 160 -26.59 16.83 30.01
N ILE A 161 -27.88 17.01 29.72
CA ILE A 161 -28.43 16.84 28.38
C ILE A 161 -27.76 17.81 27.39
N GLU A 162 -27.62 19.08 27.76
CA GLU A 162 -26.96 20.07 26.91
C GLU A 162 -25.49 19.70 26.67
N GLY A 163 -24.76 19.34 27.73
CA GLY A 163 -23.36 18.94 27.66
C GLY A 163 -23.13 17.73 26.74
N PHE A 164 -23.87 16.63 26.96
CA PHE A 164 -23.74 15.44 26.12
C PHE A 164 -24.22 15.67 24.69
N SER A 165 -25.23 16.52 24.47
CA SER A 165 -25.69 16.88 23.13
C SER A 165 -24.62 17.63 22.33
N ARG A 166 -23.72 18.39 22.97
CA ARG A 166 -22.60 19.05 22.27
C ARG A 166 -21.63 18.06 21.61
N ALA A 167 -21.55 16.81 22.09
CA ALA A 167 -20.74 15.77 21.45
C ALA A 167 -21.37 15.26 20.13
N LEU A 168 -22.68 15.43 19.97
CA LEU A 168 -23.46 15.07 18.78
C LEU A 168 -23.51 16.22 17.76
N THR A 169 -23.52 17.47 18.21
CA THR A 169 -23.69 18.63 17.35
C THR A 169 -22.47 18.83 16.44
N THR A 170 -22.70 18.79 15.13
CA THR A 170 -21.66 19.11 14.14
C THR A 170 -21.47 20.63 14.10
N LYS A 171 -20.25 21.11 14.36
CA LYS A 171 -19.90 22.53 14.19
C LYS A 171 -19.91 22.90 12.71
N ASP A 172 -19.90 24.20 12.42
CA ASP A 172 -19.81 24.71 11.04
C ASP A 172 -18.67 24.02 10.27
N PRO A 173 -18.90 23.67 9.00
CA PRO A 173 -17.92 22.95 8.20
C PRO A 173 -16.70 23.85 7.95
N ALA A 174 -15.56 23.46 8.52
CA ALA A 174 -14.28 24.10 8.34
C ALA A 174 -13.28 23.11 7.73
N SER A 175 -12.46 23.58 6.80
CA SER A 175 -11.34 22.81 6.25
C SER A 175 -10.01 23.29 6.83
N HIS A 176 -8.92 22.59 6.51
CA HIS A 176 -7.57 22.88 7.00
C HIS A 176 -6.55 22.72 5.87
N LYS A 177 -5.43 23.44 5.93
CA LYS A 177 -4.35 23.35 4.92
C LYS A 177 -3.76 21.95 4.73
N LEU A 178 -3.90 21.08 5.73
CA LEU A 178 -3.44 19.68 5.69
C LEU A 178 -4.54 18.69 5.26
N ALA A 179 -5.77 19.17 5.04
CA ALA A 179 -6.83 18.35 4.46
C ALA A 179 -6.62 18.21 2.95
N LYS A 180 -7.13 17.13 2.35
CA LYS A 180 -7.16 16.99 0.90
C LYS A 180 -8.36 17.77 0.37
N GLN A 181 -8.13 18.66 -0.58
CA GLN A 181 -9.16 19.39 -1.28
C GLN A 181 -8.99 19.15 -2.78
N VAL A 182 -10.07 18.79 -3.46
CA VAL A 182 -10.06 18.38 -4.87
C VAL A 182 -11.13 19.16 -5.62
N TYR A 183 -10.76 19.83 -6.70
CA TYR A 183 -11.73 20.43 -7.60
C TYR A 183 -12.40 19.35 -8.45
N PHE A 184 -13.72 19.36 -8.48
CA PHE A 184 -14.54 18.46 -9.29
C PHE A 184 -15.33 19.27 -10.32
N PRO A 185 -15.16 18.99 -11.63
CA PRO A 185 -15.83 19.74 -12.68
C PRO A 185 -17.34 19.50 -12.67
N VAL A 186 -18.10 20.57 -12.88
CA VAL A 186 -19.57 20.56 -13.03
C VAL A 186 -19.93 21.41 -14.26
N ALA A 187 -21.16 21.27 -14.77
CA ALA A 187 -21.58 21.90 -16.03
C ALA A 187 -21.33 23.42 -16.12
N GLY A 188 -21.29 24.12 -14.98
CA GLY A 188 -21.05 25.58 -14.90
C GLY A 188 -19.79 25.99 -14.14
N GLY A 189 -18.84 25.09 -13.87
CA GLY A 189 -17.62 25.44 -13.12
C GLY A 189 -17.03 24.27 -12.35
N TYR A 190 -16.64 24.50 -11.10
CA TYR A 190 -16.03 23.48 -10.23
C TYR A 190 -16.61 23.54 -8.83
N HIS A 191 -16.81 22.36 -8.23
CA HIS A 191 -17.03 22.22 -6.79
C HIS A 191 -15.72 21.85 -6.11
N LEU A 192 -15.45 22.43 -4.94
CA LEU A 192 -14.33 22.03 -4.11
C LEU A 192 -14.78 20.94 -3.14
N LEU A 193 -14.29 19.72 -3.34
CA LEU A 193 -14.60 18.56 -2.51
C LEU A 193 -13.50 18.36 -1.47
N ASN A 194 -13.90 18.10 -0.22
CA ASN A 194 -13.00 17.72 0.87
C ASN A 194 -13.38 16.31 1.34
N PRO A 195 -12.81 15.25 0.74
CA PRO A 195 -13.14 13.88 1.12
C PRO A 195 -12.65 13.57 2.54
N LEU A 196 -13.56 13.12 3.40
CA LEU A 196 -13.24 12.65 4.74
C LEU A 196 -13.12 11.13 4.76
N PHE A 197 -12.23 10.62 5.60
CA PHE A 197 -12.06 9.18 5.77
C PHE A 197 -13.21 8.60 6.59
N SER A 198 -13.87 7.58 6.03
CA SER A 198 -14.93 6.84 6.75
C SER A 198 -14.33 5.86 7.75
N SER A 199 -14.31 6.25 9.03
CA SER A 199 -13.85 5.37 10.10
C SER A 199 -14.84 4.24 10.38
N SER A 200 -16.15 4.53 10.23
CA SER A 200 -17.23 3.54 10.36
C SER A 200 -17.12 2.42 9.32
N LEU A 201 -16.89 2.77 8.04
CA LEU A 201 -16.72 1.76 6.99
C LEU A 201 -15.45 0.96 7.20
N ALA A 202 -14.34 1.62 7.57
CA ALA A 202 -13.10 0.95 7.92
C ALA A 202 -13.28 -0.03 9.09
N GLN A 203 -14.13 0.31 10.07
CA GLN A 203 -14.44 -0.56 11.20
C GLN A 203 -15.22 -1.81 10.77
N ALA A 204 -16.27 -1.64 9.97
CA ALA A 204 -17.08 -2.75 9.47
C ALA A 204 -16.23 -3.73 8.62
N LEU A 205 -15.39 -3.18 7.73
CA LEU A 205 -14.46 -3.99 6.94
C LEU A 205 -13.45 -4.72 7.82
N HIS A 206 -12.88 -4.04 8.82
CA HIS A 206 -11.93 -4.65 9.74
C HIS A 206 -12.56 -5.82 10.52
N GLN A 207 -13.74 -5.62 11.11
CA GLN A 207 -14.44 -6.68 11.85
C GLN A 207 -14.73 -7.89 10.96
N ARG A 208 -15.22 -7.67 9.73
CA ARG A 208 -15.51 -8.75 8.78
C ARG A 208 -14.24 -9.50 8.37
N MET A 209 -13.15 -8.80 8.13
CA MET A 209 -11.86 -9.44 7.81
C MET A 209 -11.25 -10.18 9.00
N VAL A 210 -11.36 -9.64 10.22
CA VAL A 210 -10.90 -10.33 11.44
C VAL A 210 -11.66 -11.63 11.60
N ALA A 211 -12.99 -11.61 11.48
CA ALA A 211 -13.82 -12.80 11.56
C ALA A 211 -13.40 -13.85 10.51
N LEU A 212 -13.21 -13.45 9.25
CA LEU A 212 -12.84 -14.37 8.17
C LEU A 212 -11.38 -14.87 8.21
N ARG A 213 -10.49 -14.21 8.96
CA ARG A 213 -9.08 -14.60 9.07
C ARG A 213 -8.77 -15.37 10.35
N PHE A 214 -9.40 -14.98 11.45
CA PHE A 214 -8.96 -15.33 12.80
C PHE A 214 -10.08 -15.91 13.69
N SER A 215 -11.31 -16.10 13.17
CA SER A 215 -12.33 -16.84 13.92
C SER A 215 -11.88 -18.29 14.17
N GLU A 216 -12.43 -18.90 15.21
CA GLU A 216 -12.21 -20.34 15.47
C GLU A 216 -12.67 -21.18 14.27
N GLU A 217 -13.81 -20.86 13.67
CA GLU A 217 -14.30 -21.52 12.44
C GLU A 217 -13.28 -21.41 11.28
N SER A 218 -12.64 -20.24 11.11
CA SER A 218 -11.61 -20.05 10.07
C SER A 218 -10.38 -20.91 10.36
N LYS A 219 -9.97 -21.03 11.63
CA LYS A 219 -8.84 -21.86 12.03
C LYS A 219 -9.14 -23.34 11.81
N GLU A 220 -10.35 -23.79 12.11
CA GLU A 220 -10.81 -25.16 11.85
C GLU A 220 -10.82 -25.46 10.35
N ASN A 221 -11.32 -24.53 9.53
CA ASN A 221 -11.32 -24.67 8.08
C ASN A 221 -9.89 -24.74 7.51
N TRP A 222 -8.98 -23.89 7.99
CA TRP A 222 -7.55 -23.97 7.64
C TRP A 222 -6.91 -25.30 8.06
N LYS A 223 -7.28 -25.82 9.22
CA LYS A 223 -6.80 -27.12 9.71
C LYS A 223 -7.31 -28.25 8.82
N ALA A 224 -8.59 -28.27 8.48
CA ALA A 224 -9.18 -29.24 7.56
C ALA A 224 -8.53 -29.19 6.18
N HIS A 225 -8.28 -27.98 5.64
CA HIS A 225 -7.57 -27.80 4.37
C HIS A 225 -6.15 -28.36 4.42
N LYS A 226 -5.39 -28.07 5.49
CA LYS A 226 -4.03 -28.60 5.70
C LYS A 226 -4.03 -30.13 5.81
N GLU A 227 -5.04 -30.70 6.44
CA GLU A 227 -5.24 -32.14 6.62
C GLU A 227 -5.94 -32.81 5.43
N LYS A 228 -6.21 -32.05 4.35
CA LYS A 228 -6.91 -32.49 3.13
C LYS A 228 -8.29 -33.15 3.40
N ARG A 229 -8.99 -32.70 4.44
CA ARG A 229 -10.35 -33.15 4.77
C ARG A 229 -11.40 -32.18 4.25
N TRP A 230 -12.57 -32.71 3.91
CA TRP A 230 -13.72 -31.90 3.52
C TRP A 230 -14.25 -31.08 4.70
N HIS A 231 -14.64 -29.83 4.44
CA HIS A 231 -15.25 -28.93 5.39
C HIS A 231 -16.43 -28.20 4.70
N PRO A 232 -17.58 -28.01 5.37
CA PRO A 232 -18.77 -27.42 4.74
C PRO A 232 -18.61 -25.93 4.39
N GLN A 233 -17.83 -25.17 5.16
CA GLN A 233 -17.66 -23.74 4.92
C GLN A 233 -16.58 -23.43 3.88
N PRO A 234 -16.75 -22.39 3.04
CA PRO A 234 -15.73 -21.95 2.11
C PRO A 234 -14.54 -21.31 2.83
N LEU A 235 -13.32 -21.65 2.39
CA LEU A 235 -12.10 -20.99 2.86
C LEU A 235 -11.93 -19.65 2.12
N VAL A 236 -11.91 -18.54 2.86
CA VAL A 236 -11.78 -17.19 2.29
C VAL A 236 -10.38 -16.65 2.53
N MET A 237 -9.72 -16.19 1.46
CA MET A 237 -8.39 -15.60 1.50
C MET A 237 -8.37 -14.21 0.87
N PHE A 238 -7.56 -13.33 1.43
CA PHE A 238 -7.34 -11.97 0.93
C PHE A 238 -5.86 -11.81 0.53
N PRO A 239 -5.46 -12.25 -0.69
CA PRO A 239 -4.08 -12.13 -1.14
C PRO A 239 -3.70 -10.66 -1.37
N LYS A 240 -2.40 -10.37 -1.29
CA LYS A 240 -1.83 -9.05 -1.62
C LYS A 240 -2.46 -7.86 -0.87
N THR A 241 -2.99 -8.07 0.35
CA THR A 241 -3.52 -6.95 1.17
C THR A 241 -2.40 -6.07 1.70
N ALA A 242 -2.60 -4.75 1.64
CA ALA A 242 -1.71 -3.78 2.27
C ALA A 242 -2.27 -3.33 3.63
N VAL A 243 -1.38 -2.85 4.52
CA VAL A 243 -1.76 -2.30 5.82
C VAL A 243 -1.39 -0.81 5.85
N MET A 244 -2.38 0.05 6.07
CA MET A 244 -2.16 1.45 6.40
C MET A 244 -2.18 1.65 7.91
N ASN A 245 -1.23 2.42 8.44
CA ASN A 245 -1.14 2.75 9.85
C ASN A 245 -1.42 4.24 10.07
N PHE A 246 -2.34 4.56 11.00
CA PHE A 246 -2.68 5.92 11.37
C PHE A 246 -2.30 6.21 12.83
N GLY A 247 -1.63 7.34 13.05
CA GLY A 247 -1.25 7.82 14.39
C GLY A 247 0.12 7.36 14.90
N GLY A 248 0.91 6.67 14.07
CA GLY A 248 2.27 6.23 14.41
C GLY A 248 2.30 5.44 15.72
N THR A 249 3.09 5.90 16.69
CA THR A 249 3.18 5.29 18.03
C THR A 249 2.00 5.62 18.95
N LYS A 250 1.12 6.56 18.58
CA LYS A 250 -0.02 7.04 19.39
C LYS A 250 -1.34 7.01 18.59
N PRO A 251 -1.86 5.82 18.25
CA PRO A 251 -3.12 5.68 17.48
C PRO A 251 -4.34 6.29 18.18
N GLN A 252 -4.28 6.41 19.51
CA GLN A 252 -5.26 7.08 20.39
C GLN A 252 -5.62 8.51 19.94
N ASN A 253 -4.65 9.22 19.34
CA ASN A 253 -4.79 10.64 19.02
C ASN A 253 -5.61 10.90 17.75
N ILE A 254 -5.83 9.86 16.94
CA ILE A 254 -6.60 9.92 15.70
C ILE A 254 -8.09 9.77 16.01
N SER A 255 -8.48 8.62 16.58
CA SER A 255 -9.84 8.34 17.01
C SER A 255 -9.93 7.08 17.89
N ALA A 256 -11.09 6.87 18.53
CA ALA A 256 -11.35 5.71 19.37
C ALA A 256 -11.34 4.39 18.59
N LEU A 257 -12.05 4.32 17.44
CA LEU A 257 -12.07 3.11 16.61
C LEU A 257 -10.72 2.85 15.95
N ASN A 258 -9.93 3.89 15.65
CA ASN A 258 -8.56 3.70 15.20
C ASN A 258 -7.76 2.93 16.25
N SER A 259 -7.88 3.34 17.52
CA SER A 259 -7.16 2.71 18.61
C SER A 259 -7.61 1.27 18.83
N SER A 260 -8.91 0.96 18.72
CA SER A 260 -9.39 -0.43 18.84
C SER A 260 -8.82 -1.35 17.74
N ARG A 261 -8.55 -0.81 16.55
CA ARG A 261 -7.89 -1.55 15.45
C ARG A 261 -6.36 -1.63 15.61
N GLY A 262 -5.79 -1.00 16.64
CA GLY A 262 -4.34 -0.85 16.82
C GLY A 262 -3.72 0.09 15.78
N GLY A 263 -4.47 1.08 15.30
CA GLY A 263 -4.03 2.03 14.28
C GLY A 263 -4.04 1.51 12.85
N ARG A 264 -4.50 0.27 12.62
CA ARG A 264 -4.41 -0.42 11.32
C ARG A 264 -5.69 -0.30 10.52
N VAL A 265 -5.53 -0.14 9.21
CA VAL A 265 -6.58 -0.31 8.21
C VAL A 265 -6.05 -1.23 7.12
N TRP A 266 -6.81 -2.26 6.78
CA TRP A 266 -6.46 -3.18 5.70
C TRP A 266 -7.02 -2.70 4.38
N LEU A 267 -6.17 -2.66 3.35
CA LEU A 267 -6.55 -2.35 1.98
C LEU A 267 -6.61 -3.64 1.16
N LEU A 268 -7.66 -3.74 0.35
CA LEU A 268 -7.81 -4.78 -0.66
C LEU A 268 -6.96 -4.45 -1.89
N ALA A 269 -6.42 -5.48 -2.54
CA ALA A 269 -5.67 -5.32 -3.77
C ALA A 269 -6.62 -4.89 -4.91
N CYS A 270 -6.38 -3.71 -5.47
CA CYS A 270 -7.06 -3.20 -6.67
C CYS A 270 -6.09 -3.05 -7.86
N ALA A 271 -4.99 -3.80 -7.85
CA ALA A 271 -4.02 -3.75 -8.94
C ALA A 271 -4.60 -4.37 -10.22
N PRO A 272 -4.29 -3.82 -11.40
CA PRO A 272 -4.62 -4.47 -12.66
C PRO A 272 -3.89 -5.82 -12.79
N PRO A 273 -4.35 -6.74 -13.65
CA PRO A 273 -3.62 -7.96 -13.93
C PRO A 273 -2.21 -7.63 -14.45
N GLN A 274 -1.20 -8.21 -13.81
CA GLN A 274 0.19 -8.10 -14.23
C GLN A 274 0.52 -9.32 -15.07
N TRP A 275 0.84 -9.11 -16.34
CA TRP A 275 1.32 -10.16 -17.23
C TRP A 275 2.82 -10.35 -17.01
N GLU A 276 3.21 -11.49 -16.46
CA GLU A 276 4.62 -11.88 -16.41
C GLU A 276 5.04 -12.33 -17.81
N GLN A 277 5.95 -11.59 -18.45
CA GLN A 277 6.59 -12.06 -19.67
C GLN A 277 7.48 -13.23 -19.31
N GLN A 278 7.06 -14.45 -19.68
CA GLN A 278 7.94 -15.61 -19.59
C GLN A 278 9.03 -15.44 -20.65
N SER A 279 10.28 -15.30 -20.20
CA SER A 279 11.44 -15.35 -21.07
C SER A 279 11.56 -16.78 -21.61
N HIS A 280 11.57 -16.93 -22.92
CA HIS A 280 11.80 -18.20 -23.60
C HIS A 280 12.96 -18.02 -24.59
N PRO A 281 13.76 -19.06 -24.87
CA PRO A 281 14.73 -19.03 -25.95
C PRO A 281 14.06 -18.64 -27.28
N PRO A 282 14.76 -17.97 -28.21
CA PRO A 282 14.18 -17.46 -29.46
C PRO A 282 13.93 -18.59 -30.50
N TYR A 283 13.06 -19.54 -30.16
CA TYR A 283 12.63 -20.61 -31.05
C TYR A 283 11.97 -20.08 -32.34
N GLY A 284 12.15 -20.78 -33.45
CA GLY A 284 11.60 -20.40 -34.76
C GLY A 284 12.26 -19.19 -35.44
N SER A 285 13.23 -18.55 -34.79
CA SER A 285 14.02 -17.47 -35.42
C SER A 285 15.18 -18.05 -36.23
N LYS A 286 15.30 -17.63 -37.49
CA LYS A 286 16.44 -18.03 -38.35
C LYS A 286 17.71 -17.21 -38.08
N THR A 287 17.54 -16.01 -37.54
CA THR A 287 18.62 -15.09 -37.21
C THR A 287 18.16 -14.06 -36.18
N LEU A 288 19.06 -13.64 -35.28
CA LEU A 288 18.81 -12.54 -34.34
C LEU A 288 18.54 -11.20 -35.06
N PHE A 289 19.08 -11.05 -36.28
CA PHE A 289 18.93 -9.85 -37.12
C PHE A 289 17.65 -9.85 -37.98
N GLY A 290 16.72 -10.77 -37.72
CA GLY A 290 15.43 -10.84 -38.41
C GLY A 290 14.38 -9.88 -37.85
N GLN A 291 13.13 -10.02 -38.29
CA GLN A 291 12.00 -9.33 -37.66
C GLN A 291 11.82 -9.85 -36.22
N GLY A 292 12.24 -9.07 -35.23
CA GLY A 292 12.31 -9.55 -33.84
C GLY A 292 12.59 -8.46 -32.81
N PRO A 293 12.99 -8.85 -31.58
CA PRO A 293 13.33 -7.91 -30.50
C PRO A 293 14.43 -6.91 -30.90
N PHE A 294 15.53 -7.37 -31.49
CA PHE A 294 16.63 -6.49 -31.91
C PHE A 294 16.20 -5.43 -32.92
N GLU A 295 15.43 -5.83 -33.94
CA GLU A 295 14.89 -4.95 -34.98
C GLU A 295 13.95 -3.86 -34.39
N ARG A 296 13.14 -4.22 -33.38
CA ARG A 296 12.23 -3.30 -32.69
C ARG A 296 12.98 -2.34 -31.76
N SER A 297 13.88 -2.87 -30.93
CA SER A 297 14.62 -2.10 -29.93
C SER A 297 15.55 -1.07 -30.56
N THR A 298 16.13 -1.36 -31.74
CA THR A 298 17.04 -0.43 -32.41
C THR A 298 16.33 0.56 -33.35
N ARG A 299 14.99 0.52 -33.49
CA ARG A 299 14.25 1.29 -34.51
C ARG A 299 14.47 2.80 -34.42
N GLU A 300 14.42 3.36 -33.22
CA GLU A 300 14.61 4.82 -33.02
C GLU A 300 16.07 5.24 -33.27
N ILE A 301 17.03 4.43 -32.81
CA ILE A 301 18.46 4.71 -32.98
C ILE A 301 18.83 4.66 -34.48
N ARG A 302 18.34 3.64 -35.21
CA ARG A 302 18.52 3.53 -36.65
C ARG A 302 17.92 4.73 -37.39
N ARG A 303 16.72 5.19 -37.02
CA ARG A 303 16.11 6.38 -37.64
C ARG A 303 16.96 7.63 -37.45
N ARG A 304 17.54 7.83 -36.26
CA ARG A 304 18.45 8.96 -35.99
C ARG A 304 19.75 8.85 -36.77
N LEU A 305 20.34 7.65 -36.86
CA LEU A 305 21.55 7.40 -37.65
C LEU A 305 21.29 7.69 -39.14
N ILE A 306 20.21 7.16 -39.70
CA ILE A 306 19.83 7.40 -41.11
C ILE A 306 19.57 8.90 -41.34
N GLY A 307 18.80 9.54 -40.47
CA GLY A 307 18.53 10.98 -40.57
C GLY A 307 19.81 11.82 -40.51
N LEU A 308 20.77 11.46 -39.65
CA LEU A 308 22.08 12.09 -39.62
C LEU A 308 22.79 11.96 -40.97
N LEU A 309 22.88 10.74 -41.51
CA LEU A 309 23.61 10.46 -42.76
C LEU A 309 22.98 11.15 -43.98
N ILE A 310 21.65 11.20 -44.06
CA ILE A 310 20.93 11.90 -45.14
C ILE A 310 21.17 13.41 -45.05
N ASN A 311 21.01 14.00 -43.85
CA ASN A 311 21.11 15.45 -43.66
C ASN A 311 22.53 15.98 -43.86
N THR A 312 23.55 15.15 -43.68
CA THR A 312 24.95 15.55 -43.84
C THR A 312 25.48 15.43 -45.26
N GLY A 313 24.88 14.59 -46.12
CA GLY A 313 25.39 14.35 -47.48
C GLY A 313 26.90 14.02 -47.50
N ASP A 314 27.66 14.74 -48.32
CA ASP A 314 29.12 14.56 -48.45
C ASP A 314 29.95 15.39 -47.44
N THR A 315 29.32 16.11 -46.50
CA THR A 315 30.08 16.94 -45.55
C THR A 315 30.80 16.09 -44.50
N ASN A 316 32.13 16.08 -44.57
CA ASN A 316 32.98 15.31 -43.68
C ASN A 316 33.46 16.14 -42.48
N ASN A 317 32.67 16.20 -41.41
CA ASN A 317 33.02 16.86 -40.15
C ASN A 317 33.37 15.82 -39.06
N TYR A 318 34.37 16.12 -38.22
CA TYR A 318 34.70 15.33 -37.02
C TYR A 318 33.48 15.11 -36.12
N LEU A 319 32.63 16.13 -35.92
CA LEU A 319 31.42 16.01 -35.09
C LEU A 319 30.40 15.02 -35.68
N ILE A 320 30.29 14.96 -37.00
CA ILE A 320 29.41 14.03 -37.71
C ILE A 320 29.93 12.60 -37.57
N ARG A 321 31.25 12.39 -37.77
CA ARG A 321 31.88 11.08 -37.56
C ARG A 321 31.69 10.57 -36.13
N ARG A 322 31.91 11.43 -35.13
CA ARG A 322 31.69 11.10 -33.72
C ARG A 322 30.23 10.79 -33.39
N ALA A 323 29.27 11.49 -33.99
CA ALA A 323 27.85 11.21 -33.79
C ALA A 323 27.42 9.89 -34.46
N ARG A 324 27.91 9.62 -35.68
CA ARG A 324 27.71 8.36 -36.38
C ARG A 324 28.26 7.18 -35.57
N ASP A 325 29.49 7.29 -35.07
CA ASP A 325 30.12 6.23 -34.28
C ASP A 325 29.33 5.98 -32.99
N ARG A 326 28.87 7.03 -32.30
CA ARG A 326 28.03 6.90 -31.11
C ARG A 326 26.73 6.13 -31.36
N TYR A 327 26.02 6.42 -32.45
CA TYR A 327 24.79 5.70 -32.78
C TYR A 327 25.04 4.24 -33.13
N ILE A 328 26.15 3.94 -33.81
CA ILE A 328 26.53 2.56 -34.09
C ILE A 328 26.89 1.84 -32.79
N ASP A 329 27.63 2.49 -31.90
CA ASP A 329 28.00 1.94 -30.59
C ASP A 329 26.75 1.65 -29.74
N GLU A 330 25.76 2.54 -29.74
CA GLU A 330 24.47 2.34 -29.05
C GLU A 330 23.70 1.14 -29.62
N ILE A 331 23.72 0.95 -30.94
CA ILE A 331 23.13 -0.24 -31.60
C ILE A 331 23.87 -1.52 -31.19
N ILE A 332 25.20 -1.47 -31.12
CA ILE A 332 26.03 -2.59 -30.69
C ILE A 332 25.71 -2.95 -29.24
N ASP A 333 25.61 -1.97 -28.34
CA ASP A 333 25.26 -2.22 -26.94
C ASP A 333 23.89 -2.91 -26.81
N VAL A 334 22.88 -2.46 -27.56
CA VAL A 334 21.55 -3.13 -27.58
C VAL A 334 21.65 -4.58 -28.07
N LEU A 335 22.52 -4.87 -29.06
CA LEU A 335 22.74 -6.23 -29.54
C LEU A 335 23.29 -7.13 -28.44
N PHE A 336 24.31 -6.66 -27.71
CA PHE A 336 24.95 -7.44 -26.66
C PHE A 336 24.11 -7.55 -25.39
N SER A 337 23.27 -6.57 -25.07
CA SER A 337 22.26 -6.72 -24.01
C SER A 337 21.28 -7.85 -24.34
N LEU A 338 20.75 -7.89 -25.57
CA LEU A 338 19.86 -8.98 -25.99
C LEU A 338 20.57 -10.34 -26.04
N ALA A 339 21.84 -10.37 -26.44
CA ALA A 339 22.62 -11.59 -26.42
C ALA A 339 22.82 -12.09 -24.98
N ALA A 340 23.15 -11.21 -24.03
CA ALA A 340 23.30 -11.55 -22.63
C ALA A 340 21.98 -12.09 -22.02
N ASP A 341 20.83 -11.51 -22.38
CA ASP A 341 19.51 -12.01 -21.96
C ASP A 341 19.23 -13.45 -22.47
N ILE A 342 19.81 -13.82 -23.62
CA ILE A 342 19.65 -15.15 -24.22
C ILE A 342 20.68 -16.15 -23.68
N GLN A 343 21.88 -15.69 -23.33
CA GLN A 343 22.99 -16.52 -22.81
C GLN A 343 22.79 -16.91 -21.34
N CYS A 344 21.64 -17.49 -21.05
CA CYS A 344 21.28 -17.94 -19.72
C CYS A 344 21.72 -19.41 -19.50
N GLU A 345 22.31 -19.68 -18.33
CA GLU A 345 22.70 -21.03 -17.92
C GLU A 345 21.50 -21.99 -17.85
N GLU A 346 20.34 -21.46 -17.43
CA GLU A 346 19.07 -22.20 -17.31
C GLU A 346 18.56 -22.71 -18.67
N TRP A 347 19.04 -22.12 -19.77
CA TRP A 347 18.71 -22.51 -21.13
C TRP A 347 19.82 -23.31 -21.81
N SER A 348 20.77 -23.88 -21.07
CA SER A 348 21.87 -24.66 -21.66
C SER A 348 21.38 -25.71 -22.69
N ALA A 349 22.06 -25.77 -23.82
CA ALA A 349 21.77 -26.67 -24.94
C ALA A 349 20.41 -26.44 -25.63
N TRP A 350 19.76 -25.29 -25.43
CA TRP A 350 18.50 -24.95 -26.11
C TRP A 350 18.62 -24.98 -27.64
N THR A 351 19.82 -24.79 -28.20
CA THR A 351 20.06 -24.86 -29.65
C THR A 351 19.98 -26.27 -30.23
N GLN A 352 20.03 -27.32 -29.40
CA GLN A 352 19.84 -28.71 -29.84
C GLN A 352 18.36 -29.05 -30.11
N ASN A 353 17.43 -28.22 -29.64
CA ASN A 353 16.01 -28.44 -29.85
C ASN A 353 15.65 -28.32 -31.35
N GLU A 354 14.81 -29.22 -31.87
CA GLU A 354 14.33 -29.21 -33.27
C GLU A 354 13.66 -27.90 -33.69
N LYS A 355 13.15 -27.12 -32.72
CA LYS A 355 12.54 -25.82 -32.96
C LYS A 355 13.56 -24.70 -33.19
N CYS A 356 14.85 -24.94 -32.94
CA CYS A 356 15.92 -23.99 -33.22
C CYS A 356 16.22 -23.95 -34.72
N GLN A 357 16.11 -22.76 -35.32
CA GLN A 357 16.40 -22.54 -36.75
C GLN A 357 17.56 -21.57 -36.99
N LEU A 358 18.28 -21.20 -35.93
CA LEU A 358 19.38 -20.24 -36.00
C LEU A 358 20.54 -20.78 -36.85
N LYS A 359 21.25 -19.87 -37.52
CA LYS A 359 22.50 -20.20 -38.22
C LYS A 359 23.55 -20.76 -37.25
N PRO A 360 24.43 -21.68 -37.69
CA PRO A 360 25.41 -22.33 -36.81
C PRO A 360 26.29 -21.37 -36.00
N HIS A 361 26.82 -20.31 -36.61
CA HIS A 361 27.65 -19.32 -35.89
C HIS A 361 26.87 -18.48 -34.87
N GLN A 362 25.55 -18.32 -35.06
CA GLN A 362 24.71 -17.67 -34.06
C GLN A 362 24.35 -18.63 -32.92
N GLN A 363 24.29 -19.94 -33.18
CA GLN A 363 24.16 -20.93 -32.11
C GLN A 363 25.41 -20.94 -31.23
N LEU A 364 26.61 -20.98 -31.83
CA LEU A 364 27.90 -20.89 -31.13
C LEU A 364 28.02 -19.63 -30.26
N TRP A 365 27.42 -18.53 -30.72
CA TRP A 365 27.38 -17.27 -30.00
C TRP A 365 26.34 -17.27 -28.86
N LEU A 366 25.08 -17.64 -29.12
CA LEU A 366 23.94 -17.41 -28.20
C LEU A 366 23.68 -18.57 -27.21
N ASP A 367 24.31 -19.72 -27.40
CA ASP A 367 24.20 -20.89 -26.49
C ASP A 367 25.59 -21.34 -26.01
N PRO A 368 26.31 -20.50 -25.25
CA PRO A 368 27.66 -20.80 -24.80
C PRO A 368 27.72 -21.99 -23.83
N TRP A 369 26.69 -22.14 -23.00
CA TRP A 369 26.61 -23.19 -21.97
C TRP A 369 26.45 -24.60 -22.55
N ARG A 370 25.98 -24.73 -23.80
CA ARG A 370 26.04 -26.01 -24.52
C ARG A 370 27.45 -26.60 -24.61
N ALA A 371 28.49 -25.76 -24.62
CA ALA A 371 29.89 -26.20 -24.70
C ALA A 371 30.33 -27.04 -23.48
N GLU A 372 29.60 -27.01 -22.37
CA GLU A 372 29.86 -27.88 -21.21
C GLU A 372 29.45 -29.33 -21.45
N THR A 373 28.44 -29.55 -22.31
CA THR A 373 27.85 -30.88 -22.56
C THR A 373 28.23 -31.47 -23.91
N ASP A 374 28.57 -30.63 -24.90
CA ASP A 374 28.84 -31.01 -26.28
C ASP A 374 30.28 -30.64 -26.68
N GLU A 375 31.16 -31.65 -26.70
CA GLU A 375 32.59 -31.48 -27.00
C GLU A 375 32.85 -31.01 -28.44
N ALA A 376 32.06 -31.47 -29.41
CA ALA A 376 32.20 -31.03 -30.79
C ALA A 376 31.82 -29.55 -30.94
N PHE A 377 30.77 -29.11 -30.23
CA PHE A 377 30.37 -27.71 -30.19
C PHE A 377 31.43 -26.83 -29.49
N ARG A 378 32.04 -27.31 -28.41
CA ARG A 378 33.15 -26.62 -27.73
C ARG A 378 34.34 -26.41 -28.66
N LEU A 379 34.79 -27.46 -29.36
CA LEU A 379 35.91 -27.38 -30.30
C LEU A 379 35.66 -26.41 -31.46
N GLU A 380 34.43 -26.35 -31.98
CA GLU A 380 34.07 -25.41 -33.04
C GLU A 380 34.05 -23.96 -32.53
N ARG A 381 33.65 -23.76 -31.27
CA ARG A 381 33.62 -22.46 -30.62
C ARG A 381 35.02 -21.91 -30.32
N GLU A 382 35.96 -22.78 -29.95
CA GLU A 382 37.37 -22.44 -29.67
C GLU A 382 38.14 -21.95 -30.90
N LYS A 383 37.65 -22.23 -32.12
CA LYS A 383 38.24 -21.70 -33.36
C LYS A 383 38.01 -20.20 -33.54
N ASP A 384 37.08 -19.61 -32.79
CA ASP A 384 36.69 -18.18 -32.85
C ASP A 384 36.21 -17.66 -34.23
N ASP A 385 36.20 -18.49 -35.28
CA ASP A 385 35.70 -18.15 -36.63
C ASP A 385 34.25 -17.64 -36.63
N TRP A 386 33.45 -18.07 -35.65
CA TRP A 386 32.06 -17.66 -35.48
C TRP A 386 31.93 -16.16 -35.15
N GLN A 387 32.93 -15.56 -34.49
CA GLN A 387 32.92 -14.15 -34.08
C GLN A 387 32.86 -13.22 -35.31
N ASP A 388 33.69 -13.51 -36.30
CA ASP A 388 33.74 -12.75 -37.55
C ASP A 388 32.45 -12.94 -38.37
N ALA A 389 31.85 -14.14 -38.33
CA ALA A 389 30.57 -14.42 -39.00
C ALA A 389 29.39 -13.69 -38.35
N VAL A 390 29.37 -13.54 -37.02
CA VAL A 390 28.37 -12.73 -36.30
C VAL A 390 28.54 -11.24 -36.60
N ALA A 391 29.78 -10.74 -36.60
CA ALA A 391 30.08 -9.36 -36.97
C ALA A 391 29.68 -9.05 -38.42
N ASP A 392 29.87 -10.01 -39.33
CA ASP A 392 29.47 -9.90 -40.72
C ASP A 392 27.94 -9.87 -40.89
N ASP A 393 27.21 -10.72 -40.18
CA ASP A 393 25.74 -10.69 -40.15
C ASP A 393 25.20 -9.33 -39.64
N PHE A 394 25.83 -8.75 -38.61
CA PHE A 394 25.51 -7.42 -38.12
C PHE A 394 25.76 -6.34 -39.19
N ALA A 395 26.92 -6.39 -39.85
CA ALA A 395 27.28 -5.44 -40.91
C ALA A 395 26.32 -5.52 -42.11
N LEU A 396 25.91 -6.72 -42.50
CA LEU A 396 24.92 -6.96 -43.55
C LEU A 396 23.54 -6.42 -43.16
N TRP A 397 23.12 -6.66 -41.91
CA TRP A 397 21.85 -6.15 -41.39
C TRP A 397 21.81 -4.62 -41.38
N LEU A 398 22.86 -3.96 -40.89
CA LEU A 398 22.93 -2.49 -40.86
C LEU A 398 22.94 -1.92 -42.28
N ASN A 399 23.74 -2.51 -43.18
CA ASN A 399 23.77 -2.09 -44.58
C ASN A 399 22.41 -2.28 -45.28
N SER A 400 21.65 -3.33 -44.97
CA SER A 400 20.32 -3.52 -45.54
C SER A 400 19.36 -2.37 -45.19
N HIS A 401 19.48 -1.81 -43.97
CA HIS A 401 18.70 -0.66 -43.52
C HIS A 401 19.14 0.63 -44.19
N LEU A 402 20.44 0.85 -44.32
CA LEU A 402 20.99 2.03 -45.01
C LEU A 402 20.62 2.01 -46.50
N ARG A 403 20.66 0.85 -47.18
CA ARG A 403 20.21 0.70 -48.57
C ARG A 403 18.72 0.99 -48.75
N ARG A 404 17.87 0.56 -47.82
CA ARG A 404 16.44 0.88 -47.84
C ARG A 404 16.15 2.38 -47.69
N ALA A 405 17.09 3.14 -47.13
CA ALA A 405 17.04 4.59 -47.05
C ALA A 405 17.78 5.29 -48.22
N GLU A 406 18.04 4.56 -49.32
CA GLU A 406 18.69 5.05 -50.54
C GLU A 406 20.14 5.56 -50.34
N LEU A 407 20.81 5.13 -49.27
CA LEU A 407 22.22 5.44 -49.03
C LEU A 407 23.13 4.45 -49.80
N ASN A 408 24.15 5.00 -50.46
CA ASN A 408 25.16 4.22 -51.20
C ASN A 408 26.09 3.48 -50.24
N VAL A 409 25.76 2.23 -49.90
CA VAL A 409 26.60 1.37 -49.04
C VAL A 409 26.99 0.06 -49.73
N GLY A 410 28.28 -0.22 -49.71
CA GLY A 410 28.93 -1.32 -50.41
C GLY A 410 29.87 -2.14 -49.51
N LYS A 411 30.97 -2.59 -50.10
CA LYS A 411 31.95 -3.46 -49.42
C LYS A 411 32.80 -2.70 -48.39
N THR A 412 33.02 -1.41 -48.59
CA THR A 412 33.83 -0.57 -47.71
C THR A 412 33.14 -0.36 -46.37
N GLU A 413 31.86 0.00 -46.39
CA GLU A 413 31.04 0.23 -45.21
C GLU A 413 30.84 -1.08 -44.44
N ARG A 414 30.60 -2.19 -45.15
CA ARG A 414 30.54 -3.52 -44.53
C ARG A 414 31.80 -3.83 -43.71
N ARG A 415 32.99 -3.57 -44.27
CA ARG A 415 34.27 -3.75 -43.55
C ARG A 415 34.40 -2.79 -42.37
N GLU A 416 33.94 -1.55 -42.51
CA GLU A 416 33.94 -0.57 -41.43
C GLU A 416 33.08 -1.01 -40.25
N TRP A 417 31.88 -1.56 -40.51
CA TRP A 417 30.97 -2.04 -39.45
C TRP A 417 31.47 -3.32 -38.80
N GLN A 418 31.95 -4.28 -39.60
CA GLN A 418 32.54 -5.53 -39.12
C GLN A 418 33.77 -5.27 -38.25
N GLY A 419 34.59 -4.28 -38.62
CA GLY A 419 35.81 -3.91 -37.92
C GLY A 419 35.61 -2.98 -36.72
N LYS A 420 34.38 -2.71 -36.26
CA LYS A 420 34.14 -1.77 -35.15
C LYS A 420 34.82 -2.28 -33.87
N PRO A 421 35.70 -1.46 -33.23
CA PRO A 421 36.43 -1.87 -32.03
C PRO A 421 35.50 -2.27 -30.87
N LEU A 422 34.36 -1.57 -30.71
CA LEU A 422 33.41 -1.87 -29.65
C LEU A 422 32.80 -3.27 -29.81
N PHE A 423 32.49 -3.70 -31.03
CA PHE A 423 31.91 -5.01 -31.30
C PHE A 423 32.84 -6.14 -30.81
N ARG A 424 34.12 -6.07 -31.20
CA ARG A 424 35.15 -7.04 -30.78
C ARG A 424 35.39 -6.99 -29.27
N ARG A 425 35.42 -5.79 -28.69
CA ARG A 425 35.55 -5.60 -27.25
C ARG A 425 34.40 -6.25 -26.49
N ARG A 426 33.15 -6.06 -26.94
CA ARG A 426 31.95 -6.65 -26.33
C ARG A 426 31.93 -8.17 -26.42
N LEU A 427 32.32 -8.75 -27.56
CA LEU A 427 32.50 -10.20 -27.68
C LEU A 427 33.49 -10.71 -26.63
N HIS A 428 34.65 -10.07 -26.51
CA HIS A 428 35.66 -10.47 -25.54
C HIS A 428 35.19 -10.33 -24.08
N GLU A 429 34.55 -9.21 -23.73
CA GLU A 429 33.98 -8.98 -22.39
C GLU A 429 32.94 -10.04 -22.02
N MET A 430 32.10 -10.43 -22.98
CA MET A 430 31.05 -11.44 -22.80
C MET A 430 31.65 -12.86 -22.65
N GLU A 431 32.67 -13.22 -23.44
CA GLU A 431 33.42 -14.48 -23.27
C GLU A 431 34.12 -14.56 -21.92
N GLN A 432 34.75 -13.46 -21.49
CA GLN A 432 35.37 -13.38 -20.16
C GLN A 432 34.34 -13.56 -19.07
N ALA A 433 33.16 -12.92 -19.18
CA ALA A 433 32.08 -13.05 -18.21
C ALA A 433 31.65 -14.52 -18.06
N ILE A 434 31.42 -15.22 -19.17
CA ILE A 434 31.05 -16.65 -19.18
C ILE A 434 32.13 -17.50 -18.52
N ARG A 435 33.42 -17.28 -18.84
CA ARG A 435 34.54 -18.03 -18.24
C ARG A 435 34.79 -17.71 -16.76
N SER A 436 34.37 -16.52 -16.31
CA SER A 436 34.56 -16.05 -14.94
C SER A 436 33.41 -16.41 -14.00
N SER A 437 32.26 -16.80 -14.54
CA SER A 437 31.16 -17.36 -13.76
C SER A 437 31.64 -18.67 -13.12
N PRO A 438 31.74 -18.74 -11.78
CA PRO A 438 32.21 -19.95 -11.12
C PRO A 438 31.20 -21.08 -11.37
N HIS A 439 31.68 -22.22 -11.88
CA HIS A 439 30.94 -23.48 -11.83
C HIS A 439 30.43 -23.69 -10.40
N ALA A 440 29.11 -23.63 -10.21
CA ALA A 440 28.45 -23.90 -8.94
C ALA A 440 28.25 -25.41 -8.74
#